data_AF-A0A420HP82-F1
#
_entry.id   AF-A0A420HP82-F1
#
_cell.length_a   1.000
_cell.length_b   1.000
_cell.length_c   1.000
_cell.angle_alpha   90.00
_cell.angle_beta   90.00
_cell.angle_gamma   90.00
#
_symmetry.space_group_name_H-M   'P 1'
#
loop_
_entity.id
_entity.type
_entity.pdbx_description
1 polymer ?
#
loop_
_entity_poly.entity_id
_entity_poly.type
_entity_poly.pdbx_seq_one_letter_code
_entity_poly.pdbx_strand_id
1 'polypeptide(L)'
;MLQARPGTGYQSAAAQYIPPQPQSPSLDIITFQHIQETSIKRISTLDYLRKAHEGKVYWFNTLLLNKTELYRTPSSDPRKMARRATNYLLLGLSLPNIIELCSSNPTEYLKAFSTLLSEYESFQQTHPPDGISSSSLSRGRLPQMFKRATTTGSKGRRASSTAEIGLPMGSDGDLKLVNGSGSNSGMLFPVSENDLLPGEEYTYLLTPSLPFEPDINETFSTLCDVLIECYTKLMNLIASPRDTNPSIAELFSKADTRIRKLILQGAVKDIEDSSRICVKNEISSIGRVIMGGLL
;
A
#
# COMPACT_ATOMS: atom_id res chain seq x y z
N MET A 1 -82.34 52.55 -28.85
CA MET A 1 -81.59 52.37 -30.12
C MET A 1 -80.14 52.70 -29.83
N LEU A 2 -79.24 51.70 -29.81
CA LEU A 2 -78.19 51.45 -30.84
C LEU A 2 -77.25 52.68 -31.00
N GLN A 3 -75.92 52.61 -30.90
CA GLN A 3 -74.97 51.55 -31.25
C GLN A 3 -73.57 52.00 -30.79
N ALA A 4 -72.77 51.10 -30.19
CA ALA A 4 -71.35 51.37 -29.84
C ALA A 4 -70.42 50.95 -30.99
N ARG A 5 -69.38 51.76 -31.25
CA ARG A 5 -68.40 51.56 -32.33
C ARG A 5 -67.11 50.91 -31.78
N PRO A 6 -66.46 49.97 -32.47
CA PRO A 6 -65.28 49.26 -31.96
C PRO A 6 -63.96 49.98 -32.33
N GLY A 7 -63.03 50.03 -31.38
CA GLY A 7 -61.64 50.45 -31.61
C GLY A 7 -60.76 49.26 -32.01
N THR A 8 -60.12 49.35 -33.17
CA THR A 8 -59.11 48.40 -33.65
C THR A 8 -57.74 48.80 -33.14
N GLY A 9 -57.23 48.07 -32.14
CA GLY A 9 -55.82 48.12 -31.75
C GLY A 9 -55.02 47.06 -32.50
N TYR A 10 -54.09 47.48 -33.35
CA TYR A 10 -53.09 46.59 -33.94
C TYR A 10 -52.01 46.27 -32.87
N GLN A 11 -51.90 45.00 -32.46
CA GLN A 11 -50.73 44.50 -31.73
C GLN A 11 -49.90 43.63 -32.67
N SER A 12 -48.77 44.15 -33.11
CA SER A 12 -47.73 43.40 -33.81
C SER A 12 -47.07 42.42 -32.83
N ALA A 13 -47.24 41.12 -33.06
CA ALA A 13 -46.51 40.07 -32.35
C ALA A 13 -45.08 40.00 -32.90
N ALA A 14 -44.16 40.74 -32.29
CA ALA A 14 -42.72 40.56 -32.52
C ALA A 14 -42.28 39.26 -31.83
N ALA A 15 -41.84 38.28 -32.62
CA ALA A 15 -41.20 37.07 -32.10
C ALA A 15 -39.90 37.46 -31.37
N GLN A 16 -39.88 37.33 -30.04
CA GLN A 16 -38.70 37.58 -29.24
C GLN A 16 -37.68 36.44 -29.48
N TYR A 17 -36.56 36.78 -30.12
CA TYR A 17 -35.40 35.89 -30.21
C TYR A 17 -34.71 35.86 -28.84
N ILE A 18 -34.89 34.77 -28.10
CA ILE A 18 -34.20 34.53 -26.84
C ILE A 18 -32.83 33.95 -27.18
N PRO A 19 -31.71 34.64 -26.88
CA PRO A 19 -30.38 34.06 -27.05
C PRO A 19 -30.22 32.85 -26.13
N PRO A 20 -29.60 31.74 -26.59
CA PRO A 20 -29.42 30.56 -25.76
C PRO A 20 -28.54 30.92 -24.55
N GLN A 21 -29.10 30.82 -23.34
CA GLN A 21 -28.33 30.89 -22.11
C GLN A 21 -27.28 29.76 -22.10
N PRO A 22 -26.04 30.02 -21.63
CA PRO A 22 -25.07 28.96 -21.44
C PRO A 22 -25.62 27.97 -20.41
N GLN A 23 -25.97 26.77 -20.85
CA GLN A 23 -26.43 25.69 -19.98
C GLN A 23 -25.28 25.34 -19.03
N SER A 24 -25.51 25.46 -17.72
CA SER A 24 -24.58 24.93 -16.72
C SER A 24 -24.40 23.44 -16.97
N PRO A 25 -23.16 22.91 -16.97
CA PRO A 25 -22.89 21.51 -17.25
C PRO A 25 -23.69 20.62 -16.29
N SER A 26 -24.31 19.57 -16.81
CA SER A 26 -25.08 18.64 -15.99
C SER A 26 -24.15 17.88 -15.03
N LEU A 27 -24.70 17.42 -13.90
CA LEU A 27 -23.95 16.68 -12.88
C LEU A 27 -23.22 15.45 -13.45
N ASP A 28 -23.84 14.76 -14.40
CA ASP A 28 -23.29 13.58 -15.07
C ASP A 28 -22.03 13.94 -15.88
N ILE A 29 -22.03 15.09 -16.56
CA ILE A 29 -20.87 15.60 -17.31
C ILE A 29 -19.72 15.93 -16.35
N ILE A 30 -20.03 16.61 -15.24
CA ILE A 30 -19.02 16.98 -14.23
C ILE A 30 -18.41 15.71 -13.61
N THR A 31 -19.24 14.74 -13.26
CA THR A 31 -18.82 13.46 -12.68
C THR A 31 -17.94 12.67 -13.64
N PHE A 32 -18.38 12.54 -14.89
CA PHE A 32 -17.61 11.90 -15.94
C PHE A 32 -16.23 12.53 -16.10
N GLN A 33 -16.19 13.86 -16.24
CA GLN A 33 -14.94 14.60 -16.39
C GLN A 33 -14.02 14.39 -15.17
N HIS A 34 -14.58 14.43 -13.96
CA HIS A 34 -13.82 14.18 -12.74
C HIS A 34 -13.17 12.78 -12.71
N ILE A 35 -13.92 11.74 -13.08
CA ILE A 35 -13.43 10.36 -13.15
C ILE A 35 -12.31 10.24 -14.19
N GLN A 36 -12.52 10.78 -15.39
CA GLN A 36 -11.56 10.75 -16.49
C GLN A 36 -10.27 11.49 -16.13
N GLU A 37 -10.37 12.74 -15.66
CA GLU A 37 -9.20 13.54 -15.25
C GLU A 37 -8.41 12.89 -14.12
N THR A 38 -9.10 12.36 -13.12
CA THR A 38 -8.45 11.70 -11.98
C THR A 38 -7.75 10.43 -12.42
N SER A 39 -8.39 9.63 -13.29
CA SER A 39 -7.80 8.41 -13.85
C SER A 39 -6.56 8.72 -14.70
N ILE A 40 -6.60 9.74 -15.56
CA ILE A 40 -5.45 10.18 -16.37
C ILE A 40 -4.28 10.64 -15.49
N LYS A 41 -4.57 11.48 -14.48
CA LYS A 41 -3.55 11.94 -13.51
C LYS A 41 -2.94 10.75 -12.76
N ARG A 42 -3.76 9.77 -12.41
CA ARG A 42 -3.33 8.57 -11.70
C ARG A 42 -2.45 7.67 -12.55
N ILE A 43 -2.84 7.38 -13.80
CA ILE A 43 -2.05 6.63 -14.78
C ILE A 43 -0.68 7.30 -14.95
N SER A 44 -0.67 8.62 -15.15
CA SER A 44 0.57 9.40 -15.30
C SER A 44 1.45 9.32 -14.05
N THR A 45 0.85 9.37 -12.86
CA THR A 45 1.58 9.25 -11.58
C THR A 45 2.19 7.86 -11.41
N LEU A 46 1.43 6.81 -11.68
CA LEU A 46 1.91 5.42 -11.59
C LEU A 46 3.05 5.16 -12.58
N ASP A 47 2.91 5.62 -13.83
CA ASP A 47 3.95 5.50 -14.85
C ASP A 47 5.22 6.27 -14.46
N TYR A 48 5.06 7.48 -13.94
CA TYR A 48 6.19 8.27 -13.45
C TYR A 48 6.90 7.61 -12.27
N LEU A 49 6.17 7.13 -11.27
CA LEU A 49 6.74 6.44 -10.11
C LEU A 49 7.47 5.17 -10.53
N ARG A 50 6.88 4.36 -11.41
CA ARG A 50 7.55 3.19 -11.99
C ARG A 50 8.87 3.57 -12.65
N LYS A 51 8.86 4.52 -13.59
CA LYS A 51 10.08 4.93 -14.30
C LYS A 51 11.13 5.53 -13.36
N ALA A 52 10.71 6.28 -12.34
CA ALA A 52 11.62 6.87 -11.36
C ALA A 52 12.26 5.77 -10.49
N HIS A 53 11.47 4.77 -10.09
CA HIS A 53 11.92 3.61 -9.33
C HIS A 53 12.91 2.73 -10.11
N GLU A 54 12.71 2.60 -11.42
CA GLU A 54 13.62 1.88 -12.32
C GLU A 54 14.87 2.69 -12.69
N GLY A 55 14.99 3.96 -12.25
CA GLY A 55 16.09 4.85 -12.63
C GLY A 55 16.07 5.28 -14.10
N LYS A 56 14.91 5.24 -14.76
CA LYS A 56 14.73 5.63 -16.18
C LYS A 56 14.41 7.12 -16.35
N VAL A 57 13.98 7.79 -15.28
CA VAL A 57 13.68 9.24 -15.29
C VAL A 57 14.20 9.92 -14.02
N TYR A 58 14.43 11.22 -14.13
CA TYR A 58 14.82 12.05 -12.99
C TYR A 58 13.61 12.35 -12.10
N TRP A 59 13.79 12.15 -10.80
CA TRP A 59 12.87 12.60 -9.77
C TRP A 59 12.84 14.14 -9.72
N PHE A 60 11.67 14.73 -9.98
CA PHE A 60 11.45 16.17 -10.17
C PHE A 60 12.50 16.87 -11.04
N ASN A 61 12.98 16.22 -12.11
CA ASN A 61 14.05 16.74 -12.98
C ASN A 61 15.34 17.16 -12.23
N THR A 62 15.54 16.64 -11.02
CA THR A 62 16.62 17.05 -10.13
C THR A 62 17.61 15.92 -9.89
N LEU A 63 17.12 14.71 -9.60
CA LEU A 63 17.97 13.59 -9.18
C LEU A 63 17.61 12.31 -9.93
N LEU A 64 18.64 11.56 -10.34
CA LEU A 64 18.46 10.21 -10.86
C LEU A 64 18.68 9.22 -9.71
N LEU A 65 17.64 8.49 -9.33
CA LEU A 65 17.72 7.46 -8.30
C LEU A 65 18.04 6.13 -8.97
N ASN A 66 19.23 5.57 -8.68
CA ASN A 66 19.59 4.25 -9.17
C ASN A 66 18.92 3.17 -8.31
N LYS A 67 18.63 2.00 -8.91
CA LYS A 67 18.07 0.82 -8.22
C LYS A 67 18.83 0.53 -6.91
N THR A 68 20.16 0.61 -6.93
CA THR A 68 21.05 0.38 -5.77
C THR A 68 20.93 1.45 -4.69
N GLU A 69 20.66 2.71 -5.03
CA GLU A 69 20.56 3.82 -4.07
C GLU A 69 19.24 3.80 -3.32
N LEU A 70 18.15 3.36 -3.96
CA LEU A 70 16.85 3.15 -3.28
C LEU A 70 16.94 2.13 -2.13
N TYR A 71 17.83 1.14 -2.25
CA TYR A 71 18.08 0.15 -1.20
C TYR A 71 19.05 0.61 -0.12
N ARG A 72 19.84 1.66 -0.36
CA ARG A 72 20.90 2.09 0.57
C ARG A 72 20.35 2.91 1.74
N THR A 73 19.06 3.20 1.75
CA THR A 73 18.37 3.90 2.85
C THR A 73 18.56 3.10 4.15
N PRO A 74 19.09 3.69 5.24
CA PRO A 74 19.38 2.99 6.50
C PRO A 74 18.17 2.30 7.17
N SER A 75 16.95 2.58 6.71
CA SER A 75 15.69 1.98 7.13
C SER A 75 15.25 0.74 6.32
N SER A 76 15.98 0.39 5.27
CA SER A 76 15.66 -0.73 4.37
C SER A 76 16.11 -2.06 4.96
N ASP A 77 15.40 -2.55 5.97
CA ASP A 77 15.54 -3.94 6.43
C ASP A 77 15.09 -4.88 5.30
N PRO A 78 15.97 -5.76 4.78
CA PRO A 78 15.64 -6.67 3.68
C PRO A 78 14.37 -7.48 3.92
N ARG A 79 14.10 -7.86 5.18
CA ARG A 79 12.90 -8.62 5.55
C ARG A 79 11.61 -7.80 5.40
N LYS A 80 11.66 -6.50 5.71
CA LYS A 80 10.51 -5.60 5.52
C LYS A 80 10.23 -5.35 4.04
N MET A 81 11.30 -5.26 3.24
CA MET A 81 11.17 -5.13 1.79
C MET A 81 10.59 -6.39 1.15
N ALA A 82 11.04 -7.58 1.58
CA ALA A 82 10.47 -8.85 1.13
C ALA A 82 8.98 -8.97 1.48
N ARG A 83 8.59 -8.63 2.72
CA ARG A 83 7.17 -8.63 3.15
C ARG A 83 6.32 -7.65 2.34
N ARG A 84 6.82 -6.44 2.11
CA ARG A 84 6.15 -5.46 1.27
C ARG A 84 6.03 -5.92 -0.17
N ALA A 85 7.07 -6.54 -0.72
CA ALA A 85 7.07 -7.11 -2.06
C ALA A 85 6.01 -8.21 -2.15
N THR A 86 5.95 -9.13 -1.18
CA THR A 86 4.89 -10.13 -1.08
C THR A 86 3.52 -9.48 -1.09
N ASN A 87 3.28 -8.48 -0.24
CA ASN A 87 1.99 -7.79 -0.20
C ASN A 87 1.65 -7.13 -1.56
N TYR A 88 2.60 -6.52 -2.25
CA TYR A 88 2.37 -5.98 -3.59
C TYR A 88 2.10 -7.06 -4.63
N LEU A 89 2.77 -8.21 -4.53
CA LEU A 89 2.56 -9.34 -5.42
C LEU A 89 1.14 -9.90 -5.25
N LEU A 90 0.69 -10.10 -4.01
CA LEU A 90 -0.66 -10.61 -3.73
C LEU A 90 -1.74 -9.71 -4.34
N LEU A 91 -1.61 -8.39 -4.18
CA LEU A 91 -2.52 -7.44 -4.83
C LEU A 91 -2.40 -7.52 -6.36
N GLY A 92 -1.18 -7.52 -6.89
CA GLY A 92 -0.91 -7.57 -8.33
C GLY A 92 -1.46 -8.83 -9.01
N LEU A 93 -1.46 -9.98 -8.33
CA LEU A 93 -2.05 -11.23 -8.81
C LEU A 93 -3.59 -11.20 -8.76
N SER A 94 -4.17 -10.45 -7.83
CA SER A 94 -5.62 -10.41 -7.62
C SER A 94 -6.34 -9.48 -8.59
N LEU A 95 -5.69 -8.39 -9.01
CA LEU A 95 -6.29 -7.36 -9.86
C LEU A 95 -6.74 -7.85 -11.25
N PRO A 96 -5.99 -8.69 -11.99
CA PRO A 96 -6.41 -9.20 -13.29
C PRO A 96 -7.75 -9.93 -13.25
N ASN A 97 -8.01 -10.71 -12.18
CA ASN A 97 -9.27 -11.41 -12.02
C ASN A 97 -10.47 -10.46 -11.98
N ILE A 98 -10.33 -9.27 -11.36
CA ILE A 98 -11.38 -8.25 -11.33
C ILE A 98 -11.59 -7.63 -12.72
N ILE A 99 -10.50 -7.40 -13.46
CA ILE A 99 -10.54 -6.85 -14.83
C ILE A 99 -11.31 -7.80 -15.76
N GLU A 100 -11.08 -9.10 -15.63
CA GLU A 100 -11.73 -10.14 -16.44
C GLU A 100 -13.18 -10.40 -16.00
N LEU A 101 -13.41 -10.60 -14.70
CA LEU A 101 -14.72 -11.00 -14.16
C LEU A 101 -15.76 -9.89 -14.28
N CYS A 102 -15.37 -8.63 -14.10
CA CYS A 102 -16.28 -7.47 -14.12
C CYS A 102 -16.12 -6.64 -15.39
N SER A 103 -15.91 -7.29 -16.53
CA SER A 103 -15.47 -6.65 -17.78
C SER A 103 -16.51 -5.79 -18.50
N SER A 104 -17.79 -5.82 -18.09
CA SER A 104 -18.91 -5.17 -18.82
C SER A 104 -19.72 -4.16 -18.01
N ASN A 105 -19.65 -4.18 -16.67
CA ASN A 105 -20.46 -3.31 -15.82
C ASN A 105 -19.57 -2.43 -14.92
N PRO A 106 -19.55 -1.10 -15.10
CA PRO A 106 -18.69 -0.20 -14.32
C PRO A 106 -19.01 -0.22 -12.83
N THR A 107 -20.28 -0.41 -12.45
CA THR A 107 -20.70 -0.42 -11.05
C THR A 107 -20.23 -1.68 -10.34
N GLU A 108 -20.37 -2.84 -10.98
CA GLU A 108 -19.89 -4.12 -10.43
C GLU A 108 -18.36 -4.14 -10.35
N TYR A 109 -17.69 -3.65 -11.39
CA TYR A 109 -16.23 -3.50 -11.40
C TYR A 109 -15.73 -2.65 -10.23
N LEU A 110 -16.30 -1.45 -10.03
CA LEU A 110 -15.88 -0.57 -8.94
C LEU A 110 -16.20 -1.14 -7.54
N LYS A 111 -17.29 -1.91 -7.41
CA LYS A 111 -17.61 -2.61 -6.16
C LYS A 111 -16.58 -3.70 -5.88
N ALA A 112 -16.32 -4.58 -6.84
CA ALA A 112 -15.36 -5.67 -6.68
C ALA A 112 -13.93 -5.13 -6.44
N PHE A 113 -13.54 -4.09 -7.19
CA PHE A 113 -12.26 -3.40 -6.99
C PHE A 113 -12.16 -2.75 -5.60
N SER A 114 -13.21 -2.06 -5.13
CA SER A 114 -13.24 -1.50 -3.78
C SER A 114 -13.18 -2.57 -2.68
N THR A 115 -13.87 -3.70 -2.89
CA THR A 115 -13.84 -4.83 -1.95
C THR A 115 -12.44 -5.43 -1.89
N LEU A 116 -11.82 -5.73 -3.03
CA LEU A 116 -10.43 -6.22 -3.10
C LEU A 116 -9.46 -5.28 -2.36
N LEU A 117 -9.55 -3.97 -2.59
CA LEU A 117 -8.69 -3.00 -1.90
C LEU A 117 -8.95 -2.95 -0.39
N SER A 118 -10.18 -3.23 0.04
CA SER A 118 -10.53 -3.28 1.47
C SER A 118 -10.03 -4.58 2.12
N GLU A 119 -10.13 -5.71 1.41
CA GLU A 119 -9.54 -6.99 1.82
C GLU A 119 -8.02 -6.87 1.94
N TYR A 120 -7.37 -6.24 0.96
CA TYR A 120 -5.94 -5.96 0.98
C TYR A 120 -5.53 -5.07 2.18
N GLU A 121 -6.29 -4.02 2.46
CA GLU A 121 -6.07 -3.16 3.64
C GLU A 121 -6.20 -3.95 4.95
N SER A 122 -7.19 -4.85 5.05
CA SER A 122 -7.38 -5.75 6.20
C SER A 122 -6.21 -6.72 6.35
N PHE A 123 -5.78 -7.34 5.24
CA PHE A 123 -4.64 -8.25 5.21
C PHE A 123 -3.35 -7.56 5.66
N GLN A 124 -3.12 -6.32 5.26
CA GLN A 124 -1.96 -5.55 5.75
C GLN A 124 -2.03 -5.22 7.24
N GLN A 125 -3.22 -5.16 7.84
CA GLN A 125 -3.36 -4.92 9.29
C GLN A 125 -3.07 -6.19 10.10
N THR A 126 -3.43 -7.37 9.59
CA THR A 126 -3.15 -8.67 10.21
C THR A 126 -1.70 -9.11 9.96
N HIS A 127 -1.18 -8.83 8.75
CA HIS A 127 0.17 -9.16 8.27
C HIS A 127 0.96 -7.88 7.91
N PRO A 128 1.38 -7.07 8.90
CA PRO A 128 2.01 -5.79 8.64
C PRO A 128 3.37 -5.91 7.94
N PRO A 129 3.65 -5.09 6.91
CA PRO A 129 4.89 -5.15 6.14
C PRO A 129 6.13 -4.85 6.99
N ASP A 130 5.98 -4.11 8.09
CA ASP A 130 7.06 -3.80 9.03
C ASP A 130 7.40 -4.93 10.00
N GLY A 131 6.64 -6.04 9.97
CA GLY A 131 6.99 -7.26 10.67
C GLY A 131 6.61 -7.38 12.13
N ILE A 132 5.89 -6.41 12.66
CA ILE A 132 5.30 -6.51 13.99
C ILE A 132 3.90 -7.02 13.79
N SER A 133 3.74 -8.33 13.52
CA SER A 133 2.43 -8.97 13.56
C SER A 133 1.81 -8.61 14.88
N SER A 134 0.76 -7.79 14.82
CA SER A 134 -0.06 -7.48 15.98
C SER A 134 -0.81 -8.77 16.31
N SER A 135 -0.13 -9.71 16.96
CA SER A 135 -0.83 -10.68 17.79
C SER A 135 -1.61 -9.85 18.79
N SER A 136 -2.93 -9.75 18.57
CA SER A 136 -3.88 -8.97 19.34
C SER A 136 -4.12 -9.57 20.74
N LEU A 137 -3.04 -9.95 21.43
CA LEU A 137 -3.03 -10.42 22.80
C LEU A 137 -2.32 -9.44 23.77
N SER A 138 -1.61 -8.41 23.27
CA SER A 138 -0.81 -7.53 24.14
C SER A 138 -1.43 -6.16 24.46
N ARG A 139 -2.67 -5.88 24.05
CA ARG A 139 -3.37 -4.61 24.41
C ARG A 139 -4.49 -4.76 25.45
N GLY A 140 -4.60 -5.92 26.09
CA GLY A 140 -5.32 -6.04 27.35
C GLY A 140 -4.38 -5.70 28.51
N ARG A 141 -4.47 -4.49 29.07
CA ARG A 141 -3.96 -4.26 30.44
C ARG A 141 -4.81 -5.11 31.39
N LEU A 142 -4.38 -6.35 31.62
CA LEU A 142 -4.90 -7.17 32.72
C LEU A 142 -4.54 -6.45 34.03
N PRO A 143 -5.51 -6.03 34.85
CA PRO A 143 -5.20 -5.50 36.16
C PRO A 143 -4.51 -6.59 36.99
N GLN A 144 -3.39 -6.24 37.60
CA GLN A 144 -2.65 -7.04 38.58
C GLN A 144 -3.60 -7.57 39.67
N MET A 145 -4.05 -8.82 39.52
CA MET A 145 -4.97 -9.50 40.45
C MET A 145 -4.33 -10.70 41.17
N PHE A 146 -3.01 -10.68 41.36
CA PHE A 146 -2.33 -11.63 42.26
C PHE A 146 -1.33 -10.91 43.17
N LYS A 147 -1.84 -10.02 44.02
CA LYS A 147 -1.16 -9.73 45.28
C LYS A 147 -1.37 -10.92 46.21
N ARG A 148 -0.38 -11.80 46.32
CA ARG A 148 -0.30 -12.72 47.46
C ARG A 148 0.55 -12.09 48.55
N ALA A 149 -0.11 -11.78 49.65
CA ALA A 149 0.50 -11.41 50.91
C ALA A 149 1.05 -12.65 51.63
N THR A 150 2.32 -12.57 52.05
CA THR A 150 2.91 -13.29 53.20
C THR A 150 4.17 -12.50 53.58
N THR A 151 4.08 -11.56 54.53
CA THR A 151 4.45 -11.70 55.96
C THR A 151 5.96 -11.62 56.25
N THR A 152 6.26 -10.77 57.25
CA THR A 152 7.41 -10.76 58.19
C THR A 152 8.79 -10.26 57.72
N GLY A 153 9.18 -9.08 58.25
CA GLY A 153 10.22 -9.04 59.29
C GLY A 153 11.65 -8.60 58.92
N SER A 154 12.01 -7.39 59.38
CA SER A 154 13.29 -7.01 60.00
C SER A 154 14.61 -6.96 59.18
N LYS A 155 15.09 -5.73 58.97
CA LYS A 155 16.40 -5.17 59.41
C LYS A 155 17.68 -6.04 59.25
N GLY A 156 18.54 -5.63 58.32
CA GLY A 156 19.95 -5.35 58.62
C GLY A 156 21.07 -6.30 58.15
N ARG A 157 22.05 -5.68 57.46
CA ARG A 157 23.53 -5.88 57.51
C ARG A 157 24.20 -7.06 56.77
N ARG A 158 25.10 -6.66 55.87
CA ARG A 158 26.52 -7.08 55.64
C ARG A 158 26.88 -8.57 55.78
N ALA A 159 27.51 -9.13 54.74
CA ALA A 159 28.95 -9.43 54.66
C ALA A 159 29.24 -10.57 53.66
N SER A 160 30.45 -10.52 53.10
CA SER A 160 31.05 -11.39 52.09
C SER A 160 31.76 -12.62 52.67
N SER A 161 31.99 -13.59 51.77
CA SER A 161 33.11 -14.54 51.69
C SER A 161 33.34 -15.59 52.79
N THR A 162 33.43 -16.86 52.38
CA THR A 162 34.43 -17.83 52.87
C THR A 162 34.62 -18.92 51.81
N ALA A 163 35.89 -19.29 51.64
CA ALA A 163 36.48 -20.14 50.63
C ALA A 163 36.46 -21.64 51.00
N GLU A 164 37.09 -22.42 50.11
CA GLU A 164 37.78 -23.69 50.40
C GLU A 164 36.89 -24.92 50.60
N ILE A 165 36.89 -25.84 49.62
CA ILE A 165 37.53 -27.17 49.80
C ILE A 165 37.44 -28.03 48.52
N GLY A 166 38.58 -28.61 48.15
CA GLY A 166 38.64 -29.98 47.61
C GLY A 166 38.86 -30.16 46.10
N LEU A 167 40.13 -30.20 45.68
CA LEU A 167 40.64 -30.84 44.45
C LEU A 167 40.52 -32.40 44.52
N PRO A 168 41.13 -33.19 43.61
CA PRO A 168 40.77 -33.48 42.21
C PRO A 168 40.68 -35.02 41.96
N MET A 169 40.62 -35.45 40.68
CA MET A 169 41.15 -36.72 40.13
C MET A 169 40.17 -37.84 39.70
N GLY A 170 40.40 -38.36 38.48
CA GLY A 170 39.99 -39.68 37.96
C GLY A 170 38.97 -39.62 36.82
N SER A 171 39.29 -39.77 35.53
CA SER A 171 39.76 -40.95 34.76
C SER A 171 38.64 -41.50 33.86
N ASP A 172 38.91 -41.48 32.54
CA ASP A 172 38.43 -42.32 31.42
C ASP A 172 36.95 -42.59 31.14
N GLY A 173 36.58 -42.58 29.86
CA GLY A 173 35.47 -43.40 29.34
C GLY A 173 34.67 -42.79 28.20
N ASP A 174 35.16 -42.97 26.98
CA ASP A 174 34.44 -42.74 25.72
C ASP A 174 33.34 -43.81 25.54
N LEU A 175 32.06 -43.42 25.50
CA LEU A 175 30.95 -44.29 25.06
C LEU A 175 29.88 -43.50 24.29
N LYS A 176 29.99 -43.63 22.97
CA LYS A 176 29.02 -43.30 21.94
C LYS A 176 27.75 -44.16 22.10
N LEU A 177 26.62 -43.54 22.41
CA LEU A 177 25.29 -44.16 22.24
C LEU A 177 24.53 -43.44 21.13
N VAL A 178 24.51 -44.10 19.98
CA VAL A 178 23.60 -43.89 18.86
C VAL A 178 22.21 -44.28 19.32
N ASN A 179 21.24 -43.38 19.17
CA ASN A 179 19.85 -43.78 19.03
C ASN A 179 19.24 -43.00 17.86
N GLY A 180 18.98 -43.72 16.77
CA GLY A 180 18.36 -43.20 15.57
C GLY A 180 16.84 -43.24 15.65
N SER A 181 16.20 -42.25 15.04
CA SER A 181 14.90 -42.37 14.38
C SER A 181 14.60 -41.04 13.68
N GLY A 182 14.17 -41.10 12.42
CA GLY A 182 13.46 -39.97 11.79
C GLY A 182 14.01 -39.50 10.45
N SER A 183 13.52 -40.15 9.40
CA SER A 183 13.16 -39.60 8.08
C SER A 183 14.05 -38.58 7.39
N ASN A 184 14.46 -38.95 6.16
CA ASN A 184 14.64 -38.10 4.99
C ASN A 184 15.00 -36.63 5.26
N SER A 185 16.27 -36.31 4.99
CA SER A 185 16.70 -34.97 4.61
C SER A 185 16.08 -34.61 3.26
N GLY A 186 14.77 -34.39 3.25
CA GLY A 186 14.08 -33.60 2.26
C GLY A 186 14.19 -32.16 2.70
N MET A 187 14.80 -31.35 1.85
CA MET A 187 14.83 -29.88 1.90
C MET A 187 13.70 -29.30 2.74
N LEU A 188 14.00 -28.90 3.98
CA LEU A 188 13.13 -28.05 4.77
C LEU A 188 13.23 -26.66 4.15
N PHE A 189 12.34 -26.39 3.19
CA PHE A 189 12.03 -25.01 2.83
C PHE A 189 11.61 -24.28 4.12
N PRO A 190 12.14 -23.08 4.40
CA PRO A 190 11.65 -22.30 5.53
C PRO A 190 10.15 -22.08 5.31
N VAL A 191 9.37 -22.35 6.36
CA VAL A 191 7.93 -22.07 6.43
C VAL A 191 7.65 -20.71 5.80
N SER A 192 6.90 -20.68 4.69
CA SER A 192 6.42 -19.44 4.10
C SER A 192 5.52 -18.76 5.14
N GLU A 193 5.92 -17.60 5.68
CA GLU A 193 5.17 -16.79 6.67
C GLU A 193 3.84 -16.20 6.12
N ASN A 194 3.26 -16.80 5.06
CA ASN A 194 2.00 -16.41 4.45
C ASN A 194 0.83 -17.31 4.88
N ASP A 195 1.00 -18.17 5.89
CA ASP A 195 -0.11 -18.97 6.40
C ASP A 195 -1.16 -18.04 7.01
N LEU A 196 -2.29 -17.96 6.31
CA LEU A 196 -3.50 -17.30 6.77
C LEU A 196 -3.84 -17.76 8.19
N LEU A 197 -4.28 -16.83 9.02
CA LEU A 197 -4.77 -17.20 10.35
C LEU A 197 -5.99 -18.12 10.20
N PRO A 198 -6.25 -19.05 11.15
CA PRO A 198 -7.42 -19.92 11.08
C PRO A 198 -8.72 -19.12 10.91
N GLY A 199 -9.42 -19.32 9.79
CA GLY A 199 -10.66 -18.61 9.45
C GLY A 199 -10.49 -17.27 8.70
N GLU A 200 -9.26 -16.91 8.33
CA GLU A 200 -8.98 -15.77 7.45
C GLU A 200 -9.22 -16.18 5.99
N GLU A 201 -10.32 -15.73 5.40
CA GLU A 201 -10.71 -15.99 4.02
C GLU A 201 -11.07 -14.66 3.33
N TYR A 202 -10.65 -14.52 2.07
CA TYR A 202 -10.88 -13.32 1.26
C TYR A 202 -11.63 -13.70 -0.01
N THR A 203 -12.52 -12.81 -0.49
CA THR A 203 -13.35 -13.07 -1.67
C THR A 203 -12.57 -12.88 -2.95
N TYR A 204 -11.78 -11.80 -3.02
CA TYR A 204 -11.08 -11.38 -4.22
C TYR A 204 -9.57 -11.36 -4.04
N LEU A 205 -9.07 -11.14 -2.82
CA LEU A 205 -7.64 -11.15 -2.54
C LEU A 205 -7.09 -12.59 -2.60
N LEU A 206 -6.19 -12.84 -3.55
CA LEU A 206 -5.46 -14.09 -3.67
C LEU A 206 -4.26 -14.12 -2.72
N THR A 207 -4.12 -15.22 -2.00
CA THR A 207 -3.05 -15.45 -1.01
C THR A 207 -2.34 -16.80 -1.22
N PRO A 208 -1.79 -17.07 -2.42
CA PRO A 208 -1.07 -18.31 -2.67
C PRO A 208 0.22 -18.39 -1.84
N SER A 209 0.63 -19.61 -1.50
CA SER A 209 1.97 -19.84 -0.96
C SER A 209 3.02 -19.57 -2.06
N LEU A 210 4.03 -18.78 -1.71
CA LEU A 210 5.08 -18.39 -2.65
C LEU A 210 6.31 -19.28 -2.48
N PRO A 211 6.87 -19.84 -3.57
CA PRO A 211 8.07 -20.67 -3.49
C PRO A 211 9.37 -19.86 -3.40
N PHE A 212 9.29 -18.52 -3.48
CA PHE A 212 10.41 -17.60 -3.40
C PHE A 212 9.99 -16.27 -2.77
N GLU A 213 10.96 -15.49 -2.30
CA GLU A 213 10.75 -14.12 -1.84
C GLU A 213 10.78 -13.17 -3.05
N PRO A 214 9.70 -12.41 -3.32
CA PRO A 214 9.65 -11.53 -4.49
C PRO A 214 10.57 -10.32 -4.33
N ASP A 215 11.18 -9.89 -5.45
CA ASP A 215 11.96 -8.66 -5.49
C ASP A 215 11.03 -7.44 -5.50
N ILE A 216 11.28 -6.47 -4.61
CA ILE A 216 10.43 -5.29 -4.45
C ILE A 216 10.39 -4.42 -5.69
N ASN A 217 11.50 -4.31 -6.45
CA ASN A 217 11.53 -3.45 -7.64
C ASN A 217 10.71 -4.02 -8.79
N GLU A 218 10.93 -5.29 -9.10
CA GLU A 218 10.15 -5.95 -10.14
C GLU A 218 8.66 -5.94 -9.76
N THR A 219 8.35 -6.32 -8.51
CA THR A 219 6.96 -6.40 -8.04
C THR A 219 6.25 -5.05 -8.03
N PHE A 220 6.92 -3.98 -7.58
CA PHE A 220 6.34 -2.64 -7.60
C PHE A 220 6.10 -2.15 -9.04
N SER A 221 7.04 -2.41 -9.94
CA SER A 221 6.93 -2.02 -11.35
C SER A 221 5.75 -2.72 -12.02
N THR A 222 5.64 -4.04 -11.83
CA THR A 222 4.52 -4.82 -12.36
C THR A 222 3.19 -4.42 -11.74
N LEU A 223 3.16 -4.11 -10.43
CA LEU A 223 1.95 -3.62 -9.77
C LEU A 223 1.49 -2.28 -10.38
N CYS A 224 2.42 -1.37 -10.68
CA CYS A 224 2.09 -0.11 -11.36
C CYS A 224 1.47 -0.35 -12.73
N ASP A 225 2.01 -1.29 -13.51
CA ASP A 225 1.45 -1.66 -14.82
C ASP A 225 0.04 -2.22 -14.73
N VAL A 226 -0.20 -3.16 -13.81
CA VAL A 226 -1.53 -3.73 -13.61
C VAL A 226 -2.52 -2.67 -13.11
N LEU A 227 -2.09 -1.76 -12.23
CA LEU A 227 -2.94 -0.63 -11.80
C LEU A 227 -3.24 0.34 -12.94
N ILE A 228 -2.29 0.62 -13.83
CA ILE A 228 -2.52 1.41 -15.05
C ILE A 228 -3.60 0.74 -15.91
N GLU A 229 -3.53 -0.59 -16.07
CA GLU A 229 -4.55 -1.36 -16.78
C GLU A 229 -5.92 -1.25 -16.08
N CYS A 230 -5.97 -1.31 -14.73
CA CYS A 230 -7.21 -1.14 -13.98
C CYS A 230 -7.89 0.23 -14.22
N TYR A 231 -7.12 1.32 -14.23
CA TYR A 231 -7.66 2.66 -14.50
C TYR A 231 -8.03 2.85 -15.98
N THR A 232 -7.24 2.26 -16.89
CA THR A 232 -7.54 2.27 -18.33
C THR A 232 -8.84 1.51 -18.61
N LYS A 233 -9.01 0.33 -18.01
CA LYS A 233 -10.25 -0.44 -18.09
C LYS A 233 -11.44 0.34 -17.54
N LEU A 234 -11.28 1.00 -16.40
CA LEU A 234 -12.33 1.84 -15.82
C LEU A 234 -12.76 2.96 -16.77
N MET A 235 -11.81 3.66 -17.39
CA MET A 235 -12.10 4.72 -18.37
C MET A 235 -12.82 4.17 -19.60
N ASN A 236 -12.48 2.95 -20.04
CA ASN A 236 -13.16 2.28 -21.16
C ASN A 236 -14.58 1.83 -20.80
N LEU A 237 -14.82 1.45 -19.54
CA LEU A 237 -16.16 1.08 -19.04
C LEU A 237 -17.07 2.31 -18.87
N ILE A 238 -16.50 3.46 -18.52
CA ILE A 238 -17.20 4.73 -18.35
C ILE A 238 -16.80 5.62 -19.54
N ALA A 239 -17.30 5.28 -20.73
CA ALA A 239 -16.93 5.94 -21.98
C ALA A 239 -17.74 7.20 -22.27
N SER A 240 -18.95 7.31 -21.70
CA SER A 240 -19.85 8.45 -21.91
C SER A 240 -20.37 9.01 -20.58
N PRO A 241 -20.71 10.32 -20.50
CA PRO A 241 -21.39 10.88 -19.34
C PRO A 241 -22.68 10.15 -18.96
N ARG A 242 -23.36 9.52 -19.93
CA ARG A 242 -24.59 8.76 -19.70
C ARG A 242 -24.38 7.50 -18.85
N ASP A 243 -23.15 7.00 -18.78
CA ASP A 243 -22.77 5.83 -18.01
C ASP A 243 -22.45 6.19 -16.55
N THR A 244 -22.49 7.49 -16.21
CA THR A 244 -22.22 7.97 -14.86
C THR A 244 -23.50 8.11 -14.06
N ASN A 245 -23.39 7.79 -12.78
CA ASN A 245 -24.41 8.06 -11.79
C ASN A 245 -23.73 8.46 -10.46
N PRO A 246 -24.44 9.09 -9.52
CA PRO A 246 -23.85 9.52 -8.24
C PRO A 246 -23.21 8.37 -7.43
N SER A 247 -23.73 7.14 -7.54
CA SER A 247 -23.17 5.98 -6.85
C SER A 247 -21.81 5.56 -7.43
N ILE A 248 -21.65 5.62 -8.75
CA ILE A 248 -20.36 5.37 -9.43
C ILE A 248 -19.33 6.41 -8.98
N ALA A 249 -19.73 7.68 -8.85
CA ALA A 249 -18.83 8.75 -8.39
C ALA A 249 -18.28 8.46 -6.99
N GLU A 250 -19.15 8.03 -6.08
CA GLU A 250 -18.78 7.67 -4.71
C GLU A 250 -17.86 6.44 -4.67
N LEU A 251 -18.24 5.37 -5.39
CA LEU A 251 -17.45 4.14 -5.48
C LEU A 251 -16.06 4.40 -6.08
N PHE A 252 -15.98 5.20 -7.14
CA PHE A 252 -14.72 5.62 -7.74
C PHE A 252 -13.85 6.38 -6.74
N SER A 253 -14.41 7.41 -6.09
CA SER A 253 -13.68 8.23 -5.12
C SER A 253 -13.14 7.41 -3.95
N LYS A 254 -13.93 6.42 -3.50
CA LYS A 254 -13.57 5.49 -2.44
C LYS A 254 -12.44 4.55 -2.85
N ALA A 255 -12.47 4.03 -4.08
CA ALA A 255 -11.41 3.19 -4.63
C ALA A 255 -10.12 3.99 -4.84
N ASP A 256 -10.19 5.17 -5.47
CA ASP A 256 -9.03 6.01 -5.75
C ASP A 256 -8.33 6.47 -4.45
N THR A 257 -9.11 6.81 -3.42
CA THR A 257 -8.56 7.16 -2.11
C THR A 257 -7.77 6.01 -1.50
N ARG A 258 -8.22 4.76 -1.66
CA ARG A 258 -7.48 3.57 -1.20
C ARG A 258 -6.20 3.36 -1.97
N ILE A 259 -6.22 3.43 -3.31
CA ILE A 259 -5.01 3.33 -4.13
C ILE A 259 -3.97 4.37 -3.71
N ARG A 260 -4.42 5.61 -3.48
CA ARG A 260 -3.55 6.68 -3.00
C ARG A 260 -2.89 6.34 -1.66
N LYS A 261 -3.65 5.85 -0.69
CA LYS A 261 -3.15 5.56 0.66
C LYS A 261 -2.27 4.31 0.71
N LEU A 262 -2.73 3.22 0.10
CA LEU A 262 -2.11 1.90 0.21
C LEU A 262 -0.82 1.79 -0.61
N ILE A 263 -0.79 2.45 -1.77
CA ILE A 263 0.32 2.28 -2.74
C ILE A 263 1.12 3.57 -2.89
N LEU A 264 0.46 4.65 -3.34
CA LEU A 264 1.17 5.83 -3.81
C LEU A 264 1.85 6.61 -2.69
N GLN A 265 1.16 6.81 -1.56
CA GLN A 265 1.69 7.60 -0.46
C GLN A 265 2.97 6.97 0.10
N GLY A 266 3.01 5.65 0.23
CA GLY A 266 4.22 4.91 0.62
C GLY A 266 5.34 5.09 -0.40
N ALA A 267 5.07 4.80 -1.67
CA ALA A 267 6.08 4.89 -2.74
C ALA A 267 6.67 6.31 -2.91
N VAL A 268 5.83 7.34 -2.89
CA VAL A 268 6.28 8.74 -2.95
C VAL A 268 7.17 9.07 -1.75
N LYS A 269 6.74 8.69 -0.54
CA LYS A 269 7.51 8.94 0.68
C LYS A 269 8.89 8.29 0.62
N ASP A 270 8.99 7.05 0.16
CA ASP A 270 10.27 6.34 0.09
C ASP A 270 11.24 6.98 -0.90
N ILE A 271 10.72 7.38 -2.08
CA ILE A 271 11.49 8.08 -3.11
C ILE A 271 11.95 9.45 -2.59
N GLU A 272 11.08 10.19 -1.88
CA GLU A 272 11.44 11.47 -1.28
C GLU A 272 12.51 11.33 -0.19
N ASP A 273 12.40 10.33 0.67
CA ASP A 273 13.36 10.08 1.74
C ASP A 273 14.73 9.67 1.16
N SER A 274 14.74 8.82 0.13
CA SER A 274 15.94 8.44 -0.62
C SER A 274 16.58 9.65 -1.32
N SER A 275 15.75 10.49 -1.94
CA SER A 275 16.17 11.73 -2.59
C SER A 275 16.87 12.68 -1.61
N ARG A 276 16.30 12.90 -0.42
CA ARG A 276 16.90 13.76 0.63
C ARG A 276 18.28 13.26 1.04
N ILE A 277 18.46 11.95 1.16
CA ILE A 277 19.76 11.35 1.50
C ILE A 277 20.75 11.53 0.35
N CYS A 278 20.35 11.27 -0.89
CA CYS A 278 21.20 11.45 -2.06
C CYS A 278 21.68 12.89 -2.19
N VAL A 279 20.77 13.87 -2.11
CA VAL A 279 21.13 15.31 -2.16
C VAL A 279 22.14 15.67 -1.09
N LYS A 280 21.92 15.22 0.15
CA LYS A 280 22.84 15.50 1.25
C LYS A 280 24.24 14.91 0.99
N ASN A 281 24.31 13.71 0.43
CA ASN A 281 25.56 13.07 0.07
C ASN A 281 26.28 13.79 -1.07
N GLU A 282 25.57 14.18 -2.12
CA GLU A 282 26.10 14.95 -3.25
C GLU A 282 26.67 16.30 -2.78
N ILE A 283 25.91 17.06 -1.98
CA ILE A 283 26.36 18.34 -1.42
C ILE A 283 27.59 18.15 -0.53
N SER A 284 27.61 17.12 0.31
CA SER A 284 28.76 16.81 1.18
C SER A 284 30.00 16.42 0.37
N SER A 285 29.80 15.72 -0.75
CA SER A 285 30.86 15.35 -1.68
C SER A 285 31.47 16.58 -2.34
N ILE A 286 30.64 17.46 -2.88
CA ILE A 286 31.07 18.74 -3.46
C ILE A 286 31.82 19.58 -2.43
N GLY A 287 31.32 19.68 -1.19
CA GLY A 287 32.00 20.41 -0.12
C GLY A 287 33.40 19.87 0.18
N ARG A 288 33.59 18.54 0.18
CA ARG A 288 34.92 17.92 0.34
C ARG A 288 35.85 18.24 -0.83
N VAL A 289 35.36 18.23 -2.06
CA VAL A 289 36.16 18.56 -3.25
C VAL A 289 36.60 20.02 -3.21
N ILE A 290 35.68 20.94 -2.88
CA ILE A 290 35.99 22.38 -2.80
C ILE A 290 36.99 22.66 -1.68
N MET A 291 36.77 22.13 -0.47
CA MET A 291 37.69 22.35 0.65
C MET A 291 39.02 21.63 0.48
N GLY A 292 39.02 20.46 -0.17
CA GLY A 292 40.22 19.69 -0.49
C GLY A 292 41.08 20.30 -1.60
N GLY A 293 40.48 21.12 -2.48
CA GLY A 293 41.21 21.90 -3.50
C GLY A 293 41.66 23.29 -3.02
N LEU A 294 41.34 23.67 -1.78
CA LEU A 294 41.75 24.94 -1.15
C LEU A 294 42.95 24.79 -0.20
N LEU A 295 43.53 23.59 -0.12
CA LEU A 295 44.77 23.24 0.58
C LEU A 295 45.83 22.80 -0.44
#